data_AF-A0AAX7VCM0-F1
#
_entry.id   AF-A0AAX7VCM0-F1
#
_cell.length_a   1.000
_cell.length_b   1.000
_cell.length_c   1.000
_cell.angle_alpha   90.00
_cell.angle_beta   90.00
_cell.angle_gamma   90.00
#
_symmetry.space_group_name_H-M   'P 1'
#
loop_
_entity.id
_entity.type
_entity.pdbx_description
1 polymer ?
#
loop_
_entity_poly.entity_id
_entity_poly.type
_entity_poly.pdbx_seq_one_letter_code
_entity_poly.pdbx_strand_id
1 'polypeptide(L)' 'MRPFYVILATGAVASSVALLATVLYFVLTTTSTPLEEWQRATSIYNFSATDIDGNVVSLEKYRGNVVIITNVASK' A
#
# COMPACT_ATOMS: atom_id res chain seq x y z
N MET A 1 -25.46 -32.95 -36.80
CA MET A 1 -25.00 -31.54 -36.83
C MET A 1 -25.06 -30.83 -35.46
N ARG A 2 -25.06 -31.56 -34.33
CA ARG A 2 -25.17 -30.96 -32.98
C ARG A 2 -23.96 -31.11 -32.03
N PRO A 3 -22.94 -31.98 -32.25
CA PRO A 3 -21.86 -32.14 -31.28
C PRO A 3 -20.74 -31.09 -31.44
N PHE A 4 -20.51 -30.57 -32.65
CA PHE A 4 -19.44 -29.59 -32.90
C PHE A 4 -19.74 -28.21 -32.33
N TYR A 5 -21.00 -27.79 -32.29
CA TYR A 5 -21.41 -26.50 -31.72
C TYR A 5 -21.31 -26.47 -30.19
N VAL A 6 -21.53 -27.61 -29.53
CA VAL A 6 -21.43 -27.75 -28.07
C VAL A 6 -19.97 -27.68 -27.63
N ILE A 7 -19.06 -28.34 -28.36
CA ILE A 7 -17.62 -28.31 -28.07
C ILE A 7 -17.03 -26.91 -28.29
N LEU A 8 -17.46 -26.23 -29.37
CA LEU A 8 -17.05 -24.85 -29.66
C LEU A 8 -17.59 -23.85 -28.61
N ALA A 9 -18.83 -24.04 -28.14
CA ALA A 9 -19.41 -23.23 -27.07
C ALA A 9 -18.70 -23.45 -25.72
N THR A 10 -18.31 -24.68 -25.38
CA THR A 10 -17.56 -24.95 -24.14
C THR A 10 -16.14 -24.37 -24.14
N GLY A 11 -15.46 -24.34 -25.28
CA GLY A 11 -14.12 -23.74 -25.41
C GLY A 11 -14.13 -22.21 -25.26
N ALA A 12 -15.15 -21.54 -25.82
CA ALA A 12 -15.29 -20.07 -25.73
C ALA A 12 -15.72 -19.58 -24.33
N VAL A 13 -16.48 -20.38 -23.59
CA VAL A 13 -16.93 -20.04 -22.23
C VAL A 13 -15.77 -20.14 -21.23
N ALA A 14 -14.87 -21.13 -21.37
CA ALA A 14 -13.70 -21.28 -20.52
C ALA A 14 -12.71 -20.09 -20.64
N SER A 15 -12.49 -19.59 -21.87
CA SER A 15 -11.66 -18.40 -22.09
C SER A 15 -12.31 -17.13 -21.53
N SER A 16 -13.63 -16.99 -21.65
CA SER A 16 -14.35 -15.80 -21.15
C SER A 16 -14.38 -15.74 -19.62
N VAL A 17 -14.57 -16.87 -18.95
CA VAL A 17 -14.53 -16.95 -17.47
C VAL A 17 -13.12 -16.69 -16.95
N ALA A 18 -12.08 -17.23 -17.60
CA ALA A 18 -10.70 -16.95 -17.22
C ALA A 18 -10.32 -15.47 -17.44
N LEU A 19 -10.81 -14.85 -18.51
CA LEU A 19 -10.58 -13.44 -18.82
C LEU A 19 -11.36 -12.52 -17.87
N LEU A 20 -12.60 -12.87 -17.51
CA LEU A 20 -13.35 -12.19 -16.46
C LEU A 20 -12.68 -12.32 -15.09
N ALA A 21 -12.19 -13.52 -14.73
CA ALA A 21 -11.52 -13.76 -13.47
C ALA A 21 -10.19 -12.98 -13.35
N THR A 22 -9.43 -12.90 -14.44
CA THR A 22 -8.17 -12.12 -14.48
C THR A 22 -8.44 -10.61 -14.46
N VAL A 23 -9.44 -10.13 -15.17
CA VAL A 23 -9.88 -8.71 -15.10
C VAL A 23 -10.39 -8.38 -13.70
N LEU A 24 -11.21 -9.25 -13.09
CA LEU A 24 -11.71 -9.07 -11.72
C LEU A 24 -10.57 -9.07 -10.71
N TYR A 25 -9.63 -10.01 -10.81
CA TYR A 25 -8.44 -10.06 -9.96
C TYR A 25 -7.62 -8.78 -10.06
N PHE A 26 -7.36 -8.32 -11.29
CA PHE A 26 -6.63 -7.07 -11.53
C PHE A 26 -7.35 -5.85 -10.92
N VAL A 27 -8.65 -5.69 -11.19
CA VAL A 27 -9.48 -4.61 -10.62
C VAL A 27 -9.49 -4.65 -9.09
N LEU A 28 -9.59 -5.83 -8.47
CA LEU A 28 -9.53 -5.97 -7.01
C LEU A 28 -8.16 -5.55 -6.45
N THR A 29 -7.06 -5.87 -7.15
CA THR A 29 -5.71 -5.54 -6.67
C THR A 29 -5.28 -4.08 -6.88
N THR A 30 -5.93 -3.33 -7.77
CA THR A 30 -5.50 -1.95 -8.13
C THR A 30 -6.04 -0.82 -7.24
N THR A 31 -6.92 -1.10 -6.28
CA THR A 31 -7.71 -0.05 -5.60
C THR A 31 -7.20 0.37 -4.22
N SER A 32 -6.15 -0.26 -3.69
CA SER A 32 -5.61 0.08 -2.37
C SER A 32 -4.14 0.50 -2.48
N THR A 33 -3.88 1.81 -2.60
CA THR A 33 -2.56 2.33 -2.24
C THR A 33 -2.41 2.19 -0.72
N PRO A 34 -1.43 1.42 -0.21
CA PRO A 34 -1.16 1.41 1.22
C PRO A 34 -0.82 2.84 1.63
N LEU A 35 -1.44 3.32 2.69
CA LEU A 35 -1.05 4.61 3.27
C LEU A 35 0.46 4.62 3.57
N GLU A 36 1.11 5.76 3.39
CA GLU A 36 2.49 5.89 3.82
C GLU A 36 2.57 5.79 5.35
N GLU A 37 3.71 5.39 5.90
CA GLU A 37 3.85 5.14 7.34
C GLU A 37 3.53 6.39 8.18
N TRP A 38 3.93 7.58 7.70
CA TRP A 38 3.62 8.84 8.36
C TRP A 38 2.12 9.17 8.36
N GLN A 39 1.36 8.68 7.36
CA GLN A 39 -0.10 8.87 7.30
C GLN A 39 -0.84 7.98 8.30
N ARG A 40 -0.26 6.84 8.68
CA ARG A 40 -0.81 5.94 9.71
C ARG A 40 -0.33 6.25 11.13
N ALA A 41 0.65 7.13 11.29
CA ALA A 41 1.22 7.44 12.59
C ALA A 41 0.22 8.19 13.47
N THR A 42 0.03 7.71 14.70
CA THR A 42 -0.86 8.33 15.70
C THR A 42 -0.10 9.17 16.73
N SER A 43 1.22 9.10 16.72
CA SER A 43 2.09 9.77 17.68
C SER A 43 3.44 10.11 17.06
N ILE A 44 4.09 11.14 17.60
CA ILE A 44 5.47 11.49 17.26
C ILE A 44 6.46 10.36 17.59
N TYR A 45 6.10 9.47 18.51
CA TYR A 45 6.96 8.36 18.94
C TYR A 45 7.10 7.25 17.91
N ASN A 46 6.25 7.24 16.87
CA ASN A 46 6.35 6.32 15.74
C ASN A 46 7.49 6.68 14.77
N PHE A 47 8.16 7.81 14.99
CA PHE A 47 9.18 8.33 14.09
C PHE A 47 10.59 8.20 14.68
N SER A 48 11.55 8.15 13.77
CA SER A 48 12.97 8.32 14.07
C SER A 48 13.53 9.45 13.21
N ALA A 49 14.53 10.15 13.72
CA ALA A 49 15.21 11.23 13.01
C ALA A 49 16.72 10.99 13.05
N THR A 50 17.42 11.45 12.01
CA THR A 50 18.88 11.50 12.04
C THR A 50 19.29 12.74 12.83
N ASP A 51 20.10 12.56 13.87
CA ASP A 51 20.64 13.68 14.63
C ASP A 51 21.80 14.38 13.89
N ILE A 52 22.33 15.46 14.47
CA ILE A 52 23.41 16.25 13.86
C ILE A 52 24.74 15.49 13.76
N ASP A 53 24.89 14.40 14.53
CA ASP A 53 26.05 13.52 14.54
C ASP A 53 25.89 12.35 13.56
N GLY A 54 24.74 12.25 12.86
CA GLY A 54 24.46 11.23 11.85
C GLY A 54 23.85 9.94 12.40
N ASN A 55 23.45 9.90 13.67
CA ASN A 55 22.83 8.72 14.27
C ASN A 55 21.32 8.73 14.06
N VAL A 56 20.75 7.56 13.77
CA VAL A 56 19.28 7.39 13.75
C VAL A 56 18.78 7.26 15.18
N VAL A 57 17.99 8.24 15.63
CA VAL A 57 17.46 8.34 16.98
C VAL A 57 15.94 8.26 16.96
N SER A 58 15.38 7.36 17.76
CA SER A 58 13.93 7.27 17.96
C SER A 58 13.41 8.44 18.81
N LEU A 59 12.27 9.02 18.41
CA LEU A 59 11.61 10.07 19.18
C LEU A 59 10.92 9.54 20.44
N GLU A 60 10.80 8.22 20.59
CA GLU A 60 10.33 7.55 21.81
C GLU A 60 11.06 8.04 23.07
N LYS A 61 12.34 8.43 22.94
CA LYS A 61 13.16 8.93 24.05
C LYS A 61 12.60 10.19 24.74
N TYR A 62 11.66 10.90 24.11
CA TYR A 62 11.01 12.08 24.67
C TYR A 62 9.68 11.79 25.37
N ARG A 63 9.25 10.52 25.46
CA ARG A 63 8.00 10.14 26.12
C ARG A 63 7.94 10.66 27.56
N GLY A 64 6.79 11.24 27.91
CA GLY A 64 6.56 11.82 29.24
C GLY A 64 6.92 13.30 29.34
N ASN A 65 7.52 13.89 28.30
CA ASN A 65 7.82 15.31 28.22
C ASN A 65 6.87 16.03 27.25
N VAL A 66 6.68 17.34 27.47
CA VAL A 66 6.08 18.22 26.46
C VAL A 66 7.15 18.54 25.41
N VAL A 67 6.84 18.30 24.13
CA VAL A 67 7.78 18.44 23.01
C VAL A 67 7.32 19.53 22.06
N ILE A 68 8.23 20.43 21.69
CA ILE A 68 8.03 21.43 20.63
C ILE A 68 8.84 21.00 19.40
N ILE A 69 8.18 20.87 18.26
CA ILE A 69 8.80 20.58 16.97
C ILE A 69 8.80 21.88 16.15
N THR A 70 9.97 22.28 15.64
CA THR A 70 10.12 23.49 14.84
C THR A 70 10.86 23.20 13.53
N ASN A 71 10.45 23.88 12.47
CA ASN A 71 11.19 23.90 11.21
C ASN A 71 12.13 25.11 11.23
N VAL A 72 13.43 24.87 11.03
CA VAL A 72 14.47 25.91 11.04
C VAL A 72 15.10 26.04 9.66
N ALA A 73 15.43 27.26 9.26
CA ALA A 73 16.19 27.55 8.05
C ALA A 73 17.24 28.64 8.35
N SER A 74 18.46 28.47 7.85
CA SER A 74 19.55 29.45 7.93
C SER A 74 19.81 30.06 6.54
N LYS A 75 20.20 31.34 6.52
CA LYS A 75 20.53 32.08 5.30
C LYS A 75 21.87 31.68 4.71
#